data_AF-A0A444RIC2-F1
#
_entry.id   AF-A0A444RIC2-F1
#
_cell.length_a   1.000
_cell.length_b   1.000
_cell.length_c   1.000
_cell.angle_alpha   90.00
_cell.angle_beta   90.00
_cell.angle_gamma   90.00
#
_symmetry.space_group_name_H-M   'P 1'
#
loop_
_entity.id
_entity.type
_entity.pdbx_description
1 polymer ?
#
loop_
_entity_poly.entity_id
_entity_poly.type
_entity_poly.pdbx_seq_one_letter_code
_entity_poly.pdbx_strand_id
1 'polypeptide(L)' 'LVIILSVVIFGGLWGFWGVFFAIPLATLIKAVIHAWPDGQIAQD' A
#
# COMPACT_ATOMS: atom_id res chain seq x y z
N LEU A 1 5.62 -10.43 2.94
CA LEU A 1 6.16 -9.41 3.87
C LEU A 1 5.23 -8.20 4.02
N VAL A 2 4.80 -7.57 2.92
CA VAL A 2 3.92 -6.37 2.91
C VAL A 2 2.65 -6.53 3.75
N ILE A 3 1.92 -7.65 3.61
CA ILE A 3 0.66 -7.89 4.33
C ILE A 3 0.88 -7.96 5.86
N ILE A 4 1.96 -8.60 6.30
CA ILE A 4 2.29 -8.76 7.72
C ILE A 4 2.67 -7.39 8.32
N LEU A 5 3.44 -6.58 7.59
CA LEU A 5 3.79 -5.20 7.98
C LEU A 5 2.57 -4.29 8.08
N SER A 6 1.63 -4.37 7.13
CA SER A 6 0.37 -3.64 7.20
C SER A 6 -0.47 -4.05 8.40
N VAL A 7 -0.55 -5.34 8.75
CA VAL A 7 -1.32 -5.79 9.91
C VAL A 7 -0.68 -5.35 11.23
N VAL A 8 0.66 -5.32 11.35
CA VAL A 8 1.34 -4.87 12.58
C VAL A 8 1.22 -3.35 12.77
N ILE A 9 1.43 -2.56 11.70
CA ILE A 9 1.35 -1.09 11.78
C ILE A 9 -0.10 -0.64 11.99
N PHE A 10 -1.05 -1.19 11.25
CA PHE A 10 -2.45 -0.75 11.36
C PHE A 10 -3.17 -1.46 12.51
N GLY A 11 -3.01 -2.77 12.66
CA GLY A 11 -3.65 -3.54 13.73
C GLY A 11 -3.07 -3.25 15.12
N GLY A 12 -1.77 -2.96 15.22
CA GLY A 12 -1.13 -2.61 16.50
C GLY A 12 -1.36 -1.17 16.94
N LEU A 13 -1.43 -0.22 16.00
CA LEU A 13 -1.53 1.22 16.30
C LEU A 13 -2.99 1.74 16.33
N TRP A 14 -3.93 1.07 15.64
CA TRP A 14 -5.36 1.47 15.56
C TRP A 14 -6.34 0.37 16.03
N GLY A 15 -5.85 -0.79 16.47
CA GLY A 15 -6.69 -1.91 16.91
C GLY A 15 -7.49 -2.55 15.76
N PHE A 16 -8.76 -2.90 16.03
CA PHE A 16 -9.62 -3.66 15.11
C PHE A 16 -9.79 -3.00 13.72
N TRP A 17 -9.83 -1.67 13.69
CA TRP A 17 -9.96 -0.90 12.44
C TRP A 17 -8.78 -1.11 11.49
N GLY A 18 -7.59 -1.36 12.03
CA GLY A 18 -6.40 -1.56 11.22
C GLY A 18 -6.40 -2.83 10.37
N VAL A 19 -7.14 -3.86 10.78
CA VAL A 19 -7.29 -5.11 10.00
C VAL A 19 -8.19 -4.89 8.79
N PHE A 20 -9.24 -4.08 8.92
CA PHE A 20 -10.13 -3.71 7.80
C PHE A 20 -9.44 -2.82 6.78
N PHE A 21 -8.64 -1.84 7.24
CA PHE A 21 -7.94 -0.92 6.34
C PHE A 21 -6.73 -1.54 5.64
N ALA A 22 -6.26 -2.73 6.03
CA ALA A 22 -5.13 -3.41 5.39
C ALA A 22 -5.38 -3.70 3.89
N ILE A 23 -6.61 -4.09 3.52
CA ILE A 23 -6.98 -4.40 2.12
C ILE A 23 -7.10 -3.11 1.30
N PRO A 24 -7.89 -2.08 1.70
CA PRO A 24 -7.93 -0.79 1.02
C PRO A 24 -6.55 -0.16 0.86
N LEU A 25 -5.70 -0.23 1.89
CA LEU A 25 -4.40 0.43 1.86
C LEU A 25 -3.39 -0.27 0.95
N ALA A 26 -3.40 -1.60 0.89
CA ALA A 26 -2.61 -2.34 -0.09
C ALA A 26 -3.00 -1.97 -1.53
N THR A 27 -4.32 -1.82 -1.77
CA THR A 27 -4.84 -1.36 -3.06
C THR A 27 -4.45 0.09 -3.35
N LEU A 28 -4.47 0.98 -2.35
CA LEU A 28 -4.02 2.37 -2.48
C LEU A 28 -2.54 2.47 -2.84
N ILE A 29 -1.66 1.75 -2.14
CA ILE A 29 -0.22 1.77 -2.43
C ILE A 29 0.02 1.27 -3.86
N LYS A 30 -0.64 0.17 -4.26
CA LYS A 30 -0.57 -0.34 -5.63
C LYS A 30 -1.07 0.68 -6.65
N ALA A 31 -2.21 1.33 -6.38
CA ALA A 31 -2.79 2.33 -7.26
C ALA A 31 -1.89 3.56 -7.39
N VAL A 32 -1.28 4.01 -6.29
CA VAL A 32 -0.32 5.13 -6.29
C VAL A 32 0.92 4.77 -7.10
N ILE A 33 1.50 3.58 -6.91
CA ILE A 33 2.65 3.11 -7.69
C ILE A 33 2.28 3.01 -9.18
N HIS A 34 1.08 2.51 -9.50
CA HIS A 34 0.64 2.33 -10.89
C HIS A 34 0.22 3.64 -11.57
N ALA A 35 -0.24 4.62 -10.79
CA ALA A 35 -0.56 5.96 -11.26
C ALA A 35 0.68 6.87 -11.27
N TRP A 36 1.77 6.45 -10.63
CA TRP A 36 3.03 7.14 -10.76
C TRP A 36 3.53 6.95 -12.19
N PRO A 37 3.74 8.03 -12.95
CA PRO A 37 4.28 7.91 -14.29
C PRO A 37 5.68 7.32 -14.16
N ASP A 38 5.84 6.07 -14.59
CA ASP A 38 7.16 5.52 -14.87
C ASP A 38 7.79 6.48 -15.87
N GLY A 39 8.84 7.17 -15.44
CA GLY A 39 9.62 8.02 -16.32
C GLY A 39 10.18 7.15 -17.44
N GLN A 40 9.39 6.98 -18.51
CA GLN A 40 9.88 6.57 -19.80
C GLN A 40 10.78 7.72 -20.26
N ILE A 41 12.02 7.70 -19.77
CA ILE A 41 13.11 8.32 -20.49
C ILE A 41 13.14 7.55 -21.81
N ALA A 42 12.49 8.14 -22.81
CA ALA A 42 12.50 7.68 -24.18
C ALA A 42 13.96 7.41 -24.55
N GLN A 43 14.26 6.14 -24.79
CA GLN A 43 15.54 5.74 -25.33
C GLN A 43 15.40 5.78 -26.85
N ASP A 44 15.35 6.99 -27.40
CA ASP A 44 15.51 7.32 -28.82
C ASP A 44 16.49 8.50 -28.96
#